data_AF-A0A817SR54-F1
#
_entry.id   AF-A0A817SR54-F1
#
_cell.length_a   1.000
_cell.length_b   1.000
_cell.length_c   1.000
_cell.angle_alpha   90.00
_cell.angle_beta   90.00
_cell.angle_gamma   90.00
#
_symmetry.space_group_name_H-M   'P 1'
#
loop_
_entity.id
_entity.type
_entity.pdbx_description
1 polymer ?
#
loop_
_entity_poly.entity_id
_entity_poly.type
_entity_poly.pdbx_seq_one_letter_code
_entity_poly.pdbx_strand_id
1 'polypeptide(L)' 'MFSIVYLHCHQYVDGDSILLVDHDDVQYPPFHIKDKGGHLLAFLTCLKSCLAPNGLLDPPLVNEPEQG' A
#
# COMPACT_ATOMS: atom_id res chain seq x y z
N MET A 1 -13.73 -0.88 16.45
CA MET A 1 -13.27 -1.57 15.22
C MET A 1 -12.44 -0.54 14.47
N PHE A 2 -11.12 -0.73 14.35
CA PHE A 2 -10.23 0.24 13.73
C PHE A 2 -10.50 0.27 12.22
N SER A 3 -10.94 1.41 11.69
CA SER A 3 -11.09 1.63 10.26
C SER A 3 -9.83 2.31 9.77
N ILE A 4 -8.92 1.56 9.14
CA ILE A 4 -7.74 2.14 8.50
C ILE A 4 -8.23 3.02 7.35
N VAL A 5 -7.80 4.29 7.33
CA VAL A 5 -8.20 5.28 6.32
C VAL A 5 -7.08 5.63 5.36
N TYR A 6 -5.83 5.42 5.77
CA TYR A 6 -4.67 5.77 4.95
C TYR A 6 -3.53 4.75 5.07
N LEU A 7 -2.80 4.59 3.97
CA LEU A 7 -1.58 3.81 3.87
C LEU A 7 -0.43 4.74 3.53
N HIS A 8 0.53 4.89 4.44
CA HIS A 8 1.76 5.62 4.16
C HIS A 8 2.82 4.62 3.72
N CYS A 9 3.25 4.68 2.47
CA CYS A 9 4.25 3.77 1.92
C CYS A 9 5.56 4.51 1.64
N HIS A 10 6.70 3.94 2.02
CA HIS A 10 8.02 4.40 1.63
C HIS A 10 8.75 3.30 0.85
N GLN A 11 9.40 3.66 -0.26
CA GLN A 11 10.32 2.77 -0.98
C GLN A 11 11.75 3.26 -0.83
N TYR A 12 12.61 2.42 -0.27
CA TYR A 12 14.04 2.68 -0.17
C TYR A 12 14.83 1.61 -0.93
N VAL A 13 16.08 1.94 -1.27
CA VAL A 13 17.03 1.01 -1.93
C VAL A 13 17.25 -0.28 -1.12
N ASP A 14 17.06 -0.21 0.19
CA ASP A 14 17.28 -1.31 1.12
C ASP A 14 15.99 -1.94 1.68
N GLY A 15 14.82 -1.51 1.20
CA GLY A 15 13.53 -2.12 1.56
C GLY A 15 12.36 -1.15 1.50
N ASP A 16 11.16 -1.71 1.34
CA ASP A 16 9.91 -0.94 1.37
C ASP A 16 9.27 -1.02 2.77
N SER A 17 8.57 0.03 3.18
CA SER A 17 7.78 0.04 4.41
C SER A 17 6.38 0.60 4.19
N ILE A 18 5.42 0.09 4.97
CA ILE A 18 4.02 0.50 4.93
C ILE A 18 3.55 0.77 6.36
N LEU A 19 2.96 1.93 6.60
CA LEU A 19 2.31 2.29 7.85
C LEU A 19 0.81 2.42 7.63
N LEU A 20 0.02 1.93 8.59
CA LEU A 20 -1.42 2.13 8.61
C LEU A 20 -1.75 3.34 9.47
N VAL A 21 -2.71 4.13 9.02
CA VAL A 21 -3.26 5.25 9.80
C VAL A 21 -4.76 5.07 9.88
N ASP A 22 -5.32 5.19 11.09
CA ASP A 22 -6.76 5.16 11.31
C ASP A 22 -7.38 6.57 11.28
N HIS A 23 -8.70 6.62 11.48
CA HIS A 23 -9.47 7.87 11.42
C HIS A 23 -9.14 8.85 12.57
N ASP A 24 -8.46 8.40 13.62
CA ASP A 24 -8.02 9.24 14.74
C ASP A 24 -6.56 9.72 14.54
N ASP A 25 -6.03 9.61 13.31
CA ASP A 25 -4.64 9.91 12.94
C ASP A 25 -3.59 9.06 13.68
N VAL A 26 -3.99 7.93 14.28
CA VAL A 26 -3.07 7.02 14.97
C VAL A 26 -2.28 6.22 13.95
N GLN A 27 -0.96 6.33 14.04
CA GLN A 27 -0.02 5.56 13.21
C GLN A 27 0.33 4.23 13.88
N TYR A 28 0.10 3.13 13.19
CA TYR A 28 0.49 1.79 13.65
C TYR A 28 1.93 1.45 13.24
N PRO A 29 2.60 0.52 13.94
CA PRO A 29 3.96 0.12 13.61
C PRO A 29 4.14 -0.27 12.13
N PRO A 30 5.23 0.16 11.46
CA PRO A 30 5.47 -0.13 10.05
C PRO A 30 5.65 -1.62 9.77
N PHE A 31 5.00 -2.11 8.72
CA PHE A 31 5.32 -3.36 8.06
C PHE A 31 6.52 -3.16 7.16
N HIS A 32 7.57 -3.96 7.36
CA HIS A 32 8.77 -3.93 6.53
C HIS A 32 8.72 -5.08 5.52
N ILE A 33 8.82 -4.73 4.24
CA ILE A 33 9.00 -5.71 3.17
C ILE A 33 10.50 -5.93 3.02
N LYS A 34 10.96 -7.10 3.49
CA LYS A 34 12.40 -7.40 3.66
C LYS A 34 13.15 -7.66 2.36
N ASP A 35 12.43 -7.94 1.27
CA ASP A 35 13.03 -8.30 -0.02
C ASP A 35 13.13 -7.08 -0.93
N LYS A 36 14.27 -6.95 -1.63
CA LYS A 36 14.48 -5.92 -2.66
C LYS A 36 13.72 -6.32 -3.92
N GLY A 37 12.97 -5.39 -4.53
CA GLY A 37 12.48 -5.56 -5.91
C GLY A 37 10.97 -5.39 -6.16
N GLY A 38 10.37 -4.28 -5.73
CA GLY A 38 9.02 -3.90 -6.22
C GLY A 38 7.85 -4.66 -5.59
N HIS A 39 8.08 -5.34 -4.46
CA HIS A 39 7.04 -6.05 -3.73
C HIS A 39 5.97 -5.13 -3.15
N LEU A 40 6.28 -3.85 -2.88
CA LEU A 40 5.27 -2.87 -2.50
C LEU A 40 4.18 -2.73 -3.57
N LEU A 41 4.55 -2.61 -4.84
CA LEU A 41 3.56 -2.46 -5.92
C LEU A 41 2.69 -3.72 -6.06
N ALA A 42 3.29 -4.91 -5.93
CA ALA A 42 2.55 -6.17 -5.93
C ALA A 42 1.57 -6.26 -4.74
N PHE A 43 2.01 -5.88 -3.53
CA PHE A 43 1.16 -5.81 -2.36
C PHE A 43 -0.03 -4.86 -2.58
N LEU A 44 0.23 -3.64 -3.06
CA LEU A 44 -0.81 -2.64 -3.30
C LEU A 44 -1.79 -3.11 -4.39
N THR A 45 -1.30 -3.80 -5.43
CA THR A 45 -2.13 -4.38 -6.49
C THR A 45 -3.05 -5.49 -5.97
N CYS A 46 -2.52 -6.38 -5.11
CA CYS A 46 -3.32 -7.38 -4.43
C CYS A 46 -4.37 -6.72 -3.51
N LEU A 47 -3.97 -5.71 -2.74
CA LEU A 47 -4.89 -4.99 -1.86
C LEU A 47 -6.02 -4.32 -2.63
N LYS A 48 -5.71 -3.61 -3.72
CA LYS A 48 -6.70 -3.03 -4.64
C LYS A 48 -7.73 -4.07 -5.10
N SER A 49 -7.25 -5.27 -5.45
CA SER A 49 -8.13 -6.36 -5.89
C SER A 49 -9.02 -6.88 -4.76
N CYS A 50 -8.51 -6.97 -3.54
CA CYS A 50 -9.26 -7.40 -2.35
C CYS A 50 -10.30 -6.38 -1.88
N LEU A 51 -10.13 -5.09 -2.20
CA LEU A 51 -11.10 -4.05 -1.88
C LEU A 51 -12.31 -4.08 -2.82
N ALA A 52 -12.16 -4.58 -4.04
CA ALA A 52 -13.24 -4.63 -5.02
C ALA A 52 -14.36 -5.63 -4.64
N PRO A 53 -15.63 -5.35 -4.98
CA PRO A 53 -16.13 -4.14 -5.65
C PRO A 53 -16.47 -2.99 -4.67
N ASN A 54 -16.36 -3.23 -3.36
CA ASN A 54 -16.94 -2.36 -2.33
C ASN A 54 -16.01 -1.25 -1.83
N GLY A 55 -14.78 -1.20 -2.32
CA GLY A 55 -13.77 -0.21 -1.97
C GLY A 55 -12.70 -0.08 -3.05
N LEU A 56 -11.93 1.00 -2.96
CA LEU A 56 -10.82 1.30 -3.85
C LEU A 56 -9.73 2.05 -3.10
N LEU A 57 -8.50 1.98 -3.62
CA LEU A 57 -7.42 2.86 -3.18
C LEU A 57 -7.60 4.25 -3.83
N ASP A 58 -7.42 5.30 -3.05
CA ASP A 58 -7.44 6.69 -3.50
C ASP A 58 -6.09 7.37 -3.18
N PRO A 59 -5.34 7.86 -4.18
CA PRO A 59 -5.61 7.75 -5.60
C PRO A 59 -5.54 6.29 -6.11
N PRO A 60 -6.21 5.97 -7.23
CA PRO A 60 -6.13 4.63 -7.81
C PRO A 60 -4.70 4.32 -8.25
N LEU A 61 -4.26 3.07 -8.04
CA LEU A 61 -3.01 2.60 -8.63
C LEU A 61 -3.11 2.66 -10.15
N VAL A 62 -2.30 3.53 -10.76
CA VAL A 62 -2.08 3.58 -12.20
C VAL A 62 -0.98 2.58 -12.49
N ASN A 63 -1.32 1.47 -13.16
CA ASN A 63 -0.31 0.67 -13.81
C ASN A 63 0.21 1.54 -14.96
N GLU A 64 1.49 1.88 -15.00
CA GLU A 64 2.08 2.37 -16.25
C GLU A 64 1.69 1.37 -17.35
N PRO A 65 1.13 1.81 -18.50
CA PRO A 65 0.82 0.90 -19.58
C PRO A 65 2.12 0.20 -20.01
N GLU A 66 2.02 -1.10 -20.27
CA GLU A 66 3.10 -1.94 -20.76
C GLU A 66 3.96 -1.15 -21.76
N GLN A 67 5.20 -0.88 -21.41
CA GLN A 67 6.16 -0.37 -22.37
C GLN A 67 6.44 -1.49 -23.38
N GLY A 68 5.80 -1.40 -24.55
CA GLY A 68 6.27 -1.93 -25.84
C GLY A 68 6.36 -3.44 -25.98
#